data_AF-A0A934YAF7-F1
#
_entry.id   AF-A0A934YAF7-F1
#
_cell.length_a   1.000
_cell.length_b   1.000
_cell.length_c   1.000
_cell.angle_alpha   90.00
_cell.angle_beta   90.00
_cell.angle_gamma   90.00
#
_symmetry.space_group_name_H-M   'P 1'
#
loop_
_entity.id
_entity.type
_entity.pdbx_description
1 polymer ?
#
loop_
_entity_poly.entity_id
_entity_poly.type
_entity_poly.pdbx_seq_one_letter_code
_entity_poly.pdbx_strand_id
1 'polypeptide(L)'
;MRLHLLFFLLFFSNYYLSAQIVYRDAGQKTDTIELRNMYSKALSVLDSTKKKGFQIDRMDIVEINETKYLIPNGMFDVYRWTNGQWDNMYKGPFQGFNFGAKIFVHKDEIYAFGGYGYWRNHGLIVRFLRDRGEWDVLPFTSELPFYYGYQNAKGLHVFNNIKSMDLNIDDMSVVESEDIMVKNIVMPKPTHLNSIELENYYYLIEQLPYLIDKRNGEVRTTIDIPFRGYANSAGNLLHIYSDLIDFYSNNLNNHYTFDPSAEIQSLKLADTTQAGQIPLWISISGGFLLIGLVSYTYIRYKKKGTKIVDTEDITWDNRYIDLLLTHSGSTLNMEEIDAIFGISELTPQESQRFKRHALIKDINRIYRYRLNKDLIIRRKDTGDGRRYVYEIGNE
;
A
#
# COMPACT_ATOMS: atom_id res chain seq x y z
N MET A 1 -25.88 15.91 -19.62
CA MET A 1 -25.21 16.59 -18.51
C MET A 1 -24.07 15.71 -17.99
N ARG A 2 -22.95 15.68 -18.72
CA ARG A 2 -21.75 14.87 -18.46
C ARG A 2 -20.58 15.84 -18.26
N LEU A 3 -20.39 16.40 -17.06
CA LEU A 3 -19.17 17.17 -16.76
C LEU A 3 -18.95 17.49 -15.27
N HIS A 4 -19.24 16.60 -14.32
CA HIS A 4 -18.98 16.92 -12.89
C HIS A 4 -18.35 15.81 -12.04
N LEU A 5 -17.80 14.75 -12.65
CA LEU A 5 -17.07 13.71 -11.90
C LEU A 5 -15.54 13.78 -12.01
N LEU A 6 -14.99 14.79 -12.71
CA LEU A 6 -13.55 14.86 -13.01
C LEU A 6 -12.73 15.68 -12.00
N PHE A 7 -13.36 16.45 -11.12
CA PHE A 7 -12.63 17.27 -10.14
C PHE A 7 -12.33 16.55 -8.82
N PHE A 8 -12.93 15.39 -8.56
CA PHE A 8 -12.78 14.67 -7.29
C PHE A 8 -11.65 13.63 -7.28
N LEU A 9 -11.08 13.32 -8.44
CA LEU A 9 -9.97 12.35 -8.56
C LEU A 9 -8.58 13.01 -8.61
N LEU A 10 -8.50 14.34 -8.67
CA LEU A 10 -7.22 15.03 -8.91
C LEU A 10 -6.45 15.42 -7.64
N PHE A 11 -7.04 15.30 -6.45
CA PHE A 11 -6.39 15.72 -5.18
C PHE A 11 -6.00 14.57 -4.25
N PHE A 12 -6.41 13.34 -4.55
CA PHE A 12 -5.99 12.13 -3.84
C PHE A 12 -5.19 11.18 -4.73
N SER A 13 -4.48 11.69 -5.74
CA SER A 13 -3.38 10.92 -6.31
C SER A 13 -2.28 10.89 -5.25
N ASN A 14 -2.27 9.84 -4.42
CA ASN A 14 -1.04 9.46 -3.74
C ASN A 14 0.05 9.40 -4.82
N TYR A 15 1.07 10.24 -4.69
CA TYR A 15 2.20 10.26 -5.61
C TYR A 15 3.03 9.02 -5.34
N TYR A 16 2.66 7.92 -5.97
CA TYR A 16 3.50 6.73 -5.98
C TYR A 16 4.45 6.83 -7.18
N LEU A 17 5.73 6.53 -6.95
CA LEU A 17 6.59 6.16 -8.05
C LEU A 17 6.00 4.89 -8.71
N SER A 18 5.52 4.98 -9.94
CA SER A 18 5.17 3.82 -10.75
C SER A 18 6.43 3.07 -11.14
N ALA A 19 6.52 1.75 -10.88
CA ALA A 19 7.57 0.83 -11.36
C ALA A 19 8.81 1.49 -11.97
N GLN A 20 9.75 1.99 -11.15
CA GLN A 20 10.94 2.71 -11.62
C GLN A 20 12.19 1.85 -11.55
N ILE A 21 13.12 2.10 -12.47
CA ILE A 21 14.48 1.59 -12.41
C ILE A 21 15.35 2.72 -11.87
N VAL A 22 16.04 2.48 -10.75
CA VAL A 22 16.90 3.49 -10.12
C VAL A 22 18.33 3.01 -10.19
N TYR A 23 19.11 3.57 -11.11
CA TYR A 23 20.52 3.27 -11.28
C TYR A 23 21.38 4.28 -10.52
N ARG A 24 22.20 3.77 -9.59
CA ARG A 24 23.19 4.55 -8.86
C ARG A 24 24.57 4.22 -9.38
N ASP A 25 25.24 5.24 -9.90
CA ASP A 25 26.58 5.20 -10.44
C ASP A 25 27.45 6.18 -9.64
N ALA A 26 28.62 5.73 -9.19
CA ALA A 26 29.59 6.60 -8.52
C ALA A 26 30.53 7.30 -9.51
N GLY A 27 30.56 6.82 -10.76
CA GLY A 27 31.42 7.29 -11.83
C GLY A 27 30.76 8.30 -12.76
N GLN A 28 31.42 8.53 -13.89
CA GLN A 28 30.86 9.34 -14.97
C GLN A 28 29.77 8.56 -15.71
N LYS A 29 28.83 9.30 -16.30
CA LYS A 29 27.72 8.77 -17.10
C LYS A 29 28.18 7.63 -18.03
N THR A 30 27.59 6.44 -17.84
CA THR A 30 27.80 5.25 -18.66
C THR A 30 27.49 5.49 -20.15
N ASP A 31 28.11 4.72 -21.04
CA ASP A 31 27.78 4.70 -22.47
C ASP A 31 26.27 4.52 -22.68
N THR A 32 25.70 5.36 -23.55
CA THR A 32 24.28 5.37 -23.87
C THR A 32 23.81 4.04 -24.46
N ILE A 33 24.68 3.28 -25.15
CA ILE A 33 24.32 1.97 -25.72
C ILE A 33 24.18 0.91 -24.63
N GLU A 34 25.17 0.80 -23.74
CA GLU A 34 25.13 -0.15 -22.61
C GLU A 34 23.92 0.16 -21.71
N LEU A 35 23.72 1.44 -21.37
CA LEU A 35 22.58 1.91 -20.58
C LEU A 35 21.25 1.49 -21.20
N ARG A 36 21.08 1.67 -22.52
CA ARG A 36 19.86 1.26 -23.25
C ARG A 36 19.62 -0.24 -23.18
N ASN A 37 20.66 -1.04 -23.39
CA ASN A 37 20.55 -2.50 -23.34
C ASN A 37 20.22 -2.97 -21.92
N MET A 38 20.97 -2.51 -20.92
CA MET A 38 20.77 -2.81 -19.52
C MET A 38 19.35 -2.48 -19.06
N TYR A 39 18.88 -1.28 -19.39
CA TYR A 39 17.54 -0.81 -19.10
C TYR A 39 16.47 -1.71 -19.75
N SER A 40 16.59 -2.02 -21.05
CA SER A 40 15.64 -2.88 -21.75
C SER A 40 15.55 -4.27 -21.11
N LYS A 41 16.69 -4.82 -20.67
CA LYS A 41 16.74 -6.11 -19.98
C LYS A 41 16.22 -6.04 -18.55
N ALA A 42 16.35 -4.90 -17.86
CA ALA A 42 15.75 -4.74 -16.55
C ALA A 42 14.20 -4.76 -16.66
N LEU A 43 13.62 -4.18 -17.72
CA LEU A 43 12.18 -4.26 -17.96
C LEU A 43 11.68 -5.71 -18.12
N SER A 44 12.47 -6.61 -18.73
CA SER A 44 12.06 -8.01 -18.85
C SER A 44 12.03 -8.74 -17.49
N VAL A 45 12.90 -8.34 -16.55
CA VAL A 45 12.85 -8.79 -15.16
C VAL A 45 11.57 -8.31 -14.48
N LEU A 46 11.22 -7.02 -14.63
CA LEU A 46 9.96 -6.46 -14.13
C LEU A 46 8.72 -7.19 -14.69
N ASP A 47 8.71 -7.52 -15.97
CA ASP A 47 7.60 -8.28 -16.57
C ASP A 47 7.52 -9.71 -16.04
N SER A 48 8.67 -10.32 -15.72
CA SER A 48 8.75 -11.65 -15.12
C SER A 48 8.16 -11.67 -13.70
N THR A 49 8.45 -10.67 -12.86
CA THR A 49 7.87 -10.58 -11.51
C THR A 49 6.35 -10.41 -11.55
N LYS A 50 5.84 -9.57 -12.47
CA LYS A 50 4.40 -9.42 -12.71
C LYS A 50 3.72 -10.73 -13.10
N LYS A 51 4.34 -11.52 -13.98
CA LYS A 51 3.82 -12.85 -14.37
C LYS A 51 3.77 -13.84 -13.20
N LYS A 52 4.67 -13.70 -12.22
CA LYS A 52 4.65 -14.48 -10.97
C LYS A 52 3.60 -13.98 -9.96
N GLY A 53 2.84 -12.94 -10.29
CA GLY A 53 1.82 -12.35 -9.41
C GLY A 53 2.34 -11.23 -8.49
N PHE A 54 3.58 -10.78 -8.68
CA PHE A 54 4.16 -9.69 -7.90
C PHE A 54 4.11 -8.37 -8.68
N GLN A 55 3.41 -7.39 -8.13
CA GLN A 55 3.57 -6.01 -8.58
C GLN A 55 4.69 -5.38 -7.77
N ILE A 56 5.78 -5.01 -8.44
CA ILE A 56 6.88 -4.28 -7.84
C ILE A 56 6.92 -2.86 -8.41
N ASP A 57 7.12 -1.89 -7.53
CA ASP A 57 7.09 -0.46 -7.87
C ASP A 57 8.48 0.13 -8.09
N ARG A 58 9.53 -0.65 -7.83
CA ARG A 58 10.92 -0.20 -7.93
C ARG A 58 11.88 -1.37 -8.20
N MET A 59 12.94 -1.11 -8.95
CA MET A 59 14.13 -1.95 -9.03
C MET A 59 15.36 -1.04 -8.92
N ASP A 60 16.33 -1.44 -8.11
CA ASP A 60 17.56 -0.67 -7.90
C ASP A 60 18.70 -1.32 -8.68
N ILE A 61 19.46 -0.52 -9.42
CA ILE A 61 20.73 -0.92 -10.03
C ILE A 61 21.85 -0.26 -9.23
N VAL A 62 22.81 -1.05 -8.77
CA VAL A 62 24.02 -0.59 -8.08
C VAL A 62 25.25 -1.13 -8.79
N GLU A 63 26.35 -0.39 -8.74
CA GLU A 63 27.62 -0.78 -9.35
C GLU A 63 28.70 -1.04 -8.29
N ILE A 64 29.44 -2.14 -8.48
CA ILE A 64 30.56 -2.54 -7.63
C ILE A 64 31.68 -2.98 -8.56
N ASN A 65 32.82 -2.28 -8.55
CA ASN A 65 33.98 -2.61 -9.40
C ASN A 65 33.56 -2.84 -10.86
N GLU A 66 32.85 -1.86 -11.45
CA GLU A 66 32.29 -1.89 -12.83
C GLU A 66 31.21 -2.97 -13.10
N THR A 67 30.93 -3.82 -12.10
CA THR A 67 29.90 -4.84 -12.19
C THR A 67 28.58 -4.29 -11.69
N LYS A 68 27.54 -4.38 -12.53
CA LYS A 68 26.21 -3.88 -12.24
C LYS A 68 25.33 -4.98 -11.66
N TYR A 69 24.55 -4.63 -10.64
CA TYR A 69 23.62 -5.52 -9.97
C TYR A 69 22.23 -4.92 -9.97
N LEU A 70 21.21 -5.70 -10.33
CA LEU A 70 19.81 -5.31 -10.33
C LEU A 70 19.07 -6.04 -9.20
N ILE A 71 18.39 -5.27 -8.35
CA ILE A 71 17.65 -5.75 -7.19
C ILE A 71 16.18 -5.33 -7.33
N PRO A 72 15.27 -6.27 -7.68
CA PRO A 72 13.85 -5.98 -7.68
C PRO A 72 13.30 -5.85 -6.26
N ASN A 73 12.53 -4.79 -6.02
CA ASN A 73 12.05 -4.48 -4.69
C ASN A 73 11.25 -5.63 -4.05
N GLY A 74 11.62 -6.00 -2.82
CA GLY A 74 10.95 -7.02 -2.01
C GLY A 74 11.18 -8.47 -2.46
N MET A 75 11.81 -8.73 -3.61
CA MET A 75 11.88 -10.08 -4.18
C MET A 75 13.03 -10.95 -3.67
N PHE A 76 14.00 -10.36 -2.96
CA PHE A 76 15.32 -10.96 -2.64
C PHE A 76 16.20 -11.34 -3.84
N ASP A 77 15.64 -11.44 -5.04
CA ASP A 77 16.41 -11.63 -6.26
C ASP A 77 17.53 -10.58 -6.37
N VAL A 78 18.73 -11.04 -6.73
CA VAL A 78 19.87 -10.18 -7.04
C VAL A 78 20.43 -10.66 -8.37
N TYR A 79 20.27 -9.84 -9.39
CA TYR A 79 20.77 -10.14 -10.73
C TYR A 79 22.12 -9.48 -10.93
N ARG A 80 23.04 -10.18 -11.58
CA ARG A 80 24.31 -9.61 -12.06
C ARG A 80 24.22 -9.37 -13.55
N TRP A 81 24.76 -8.24 -14.00
CA TRP A 81 24.89 -7.96 -15.43
C TRP A 81 26.10 -8.71 -16.00
N THR A 82 25.84 -9.66 -16.90
CA THR A 82 26.88 -10.47 -17.55
C THR A 82 26.52 -10.70 -19.01
N ASN A 83 27.46 -10.45 -19.92
CA ASN A 83 27.31 -10.68 -21.36
C ASN A 83 26.00 -10.09 -21.95
N GLY A 84 25.61 -8.90 -21.49
CA GLY A 84 24.40 -8.21 -21.98
C GLY A 84 23.08 -8.78 -21.47
N GLN A 85 23.09 -9.60 -20.41
CA GLN A 85 21.89 -10.14 -19.74
C GLN A 85 21.98 -10.00 -18.21
N TRP A 86 20.82 -10.09 -17.56
CA TRP A 86 20.68 -10.15 -16.10
C TRP A 86 20.61 -11.60 -15.63
N ASP A 87 21.65 -12.09 -14.97
CA ASP A 87 21.73 -13.45 -14.43
C ASP A 87 21.41 -13.44 -12.93
N ASN A 88 20.35 -14.14 -12.51
CA ASN A 88 19.95 -14.19 -11.10
C ASN A 88 20.98 -14.99 -10.28
N MET A 89 21.53 -14.38 -9.24
CA MET A 89 22.47 -14.98 -8.30
C MET A 89 21.78 -15.55 -7.07
N TYR A 90 20.57 -15.10 -6.75
CA TYR A 90 19.83 -15.56 -5.58
C TYR A 90 19.32 -16.98 -5.78
N LYS A 91 19.57 -17.85 -4.80
CA LYS A 91 19.22 -19.29 -4.83
C LYS A 91 18.14 -19.68 -3.82
N GLY A 92 17.76 -18.74 -2.94
CA GLY A 92 16.79 -19.00 -1.88
C GLY A 92 15.34 -19.07 -2.41
N PRO A 93 14.43 -19.73 -1.68
CA PRO A 93 13.02 -19.84 -2.06
C PRO A 93 12.17 -18.65 -1.59
N PHE A 94 12.74 -17.75 -0.78
CA PHE A 94 12.00 -16.69 -0.12
C PHE A 94 11.86 -15.46 -1.02
N GLN A 95 10.75 -14.75 -0.85
CA GLN A 95 10.44 -13.47 -1.46
C GLN A 95 9.45 -12.73 -0.54
N GLY A 96 9.30 -11.42 -0.72
CA GLY A 96 8.30 -10.59 -0.06
C GLY A 96 8.64 -10.09 1.34
N PHE A 97 9.93 -9.98 1.68
CA PHE A 97 10.39 -9.54 3.00
C PHE A 97 10.83 -8.08 3.09
N ASN A 98 11.45 -7.55 2.03
CA ASN A 98 12.13 -6.25 2.06
C ASN A 98 11.46 -5.23 1.12
N PHE A 99 10.13 -5.15 1.12
CA PHE A 99 9.45 -4.16 0.28
C PHE A 99 9.73 -2.74 0.78
N GLY A 100 10.21 -1.87 -0.11
CA GLY A 100 10.58 -0.49 0.20
C GLY A 100 11.83 -0.37 1.08
N ALA A 101 12.68 -1.39 1.09
CA ALA A 101 13.98 -1.33 1.72
C ALA A 101 14.94 -0.39 0.98
N LYS A 102 15.91 0.17 1.70
CA LYS A 102 17.02 0.90 1.11
C LYS A 102 18.08 -0.08 0.64
N ILE A 103 18.34 -0.09 -0.67
CA ILE A 103 19.51 -0.77 -1.23
C ILE A 103 20.72 0.15 -1.18
N PHE A 104 21.87 -0.35 -0.74
CA PHE A 104 23.13 0.37 -0.70
C PHE A 104 24.34 -0.57 -0.76
N VAL A 105 25.50 -0.01 -1.08
CA VAL A 105 26.77 -0.77 -1.20
C VAL A 105 27.75 -0.26 -0.16
N HIS A 106 28.29 -1.13 0.67
CA HIS A 106 29.32 -0.77 1.67
C HIS A 106 30.49 -1.74 1.57
N LYS A 107 31.70 -1.22 1.35
CA LYS A 107 32.93 -2.02 1.15
C LYS A 107 32.73 -3.17 0.16
N ASP A 108 32.27 -2.82 -1.03
CA ASP A 108 32.00 -3.75 -2.13
C ASP A 108 30.97 -4.83 -1.84
N GLU A 109 30.14 -4.73 -0.79
CA GLU A 109 29.07 -5.68 -0.47
C GLU A 109 27.69 -5.02 -0.61
N ILE A 110 26.68 -5.81 -1.01
CA ILE A 110 25.30 -5.32 -1.21
C ILE A 110 24.50 -5.53 0.07
N TYR A 111 23.83 -4.48 0.51
CA TYR A 111 22.97 -4.50 1.69
C TYR A 111 21.56 -3.98 1.37
N ALA A 112 20.61 -4.43 2.16
CA ALA A 112 19.27 -3.86 2.23
C ALA A 112 18.94 -3.49 3.67
N PHE A 113 18.50 -2.24 3.89
CA PHE A 113 18.08 -1.73 5.20
C PHE A 113 16.57 -1.51 5.23
N GLY A 114 15.96 -2.10 6.26
CA GLY A 114 14.56 -1.97 6.60
C GLY A 114 13.59 -2.53 5.56
N GLY A 115 12.39 -1.99 5.55
CA GLY A 115 11.32 -2.36 4.63
C GLY A 115 10.13 -3.00 5.34
N TYR A 116 9.23 -3.53 4.51
CA TYR A 116 8.01 -4.22 4.92
C TYR A 116 8.01 -5.68 4.45
N GLY A 117 7.74 -6.58 5.38
CA GLY A 117 7.69 -8.02 5.14
C GLY A 117 6.96 -8.77 6.25
N TYR A 118 6.31 -9.87 5.90
CA TYR A 118 5.56 -10.71 6.86
C TYR A 118 4.66 -9.90 7.82
N TRP A 119 3.93 -8.94 7.27
CA TRP A 119 2.93 -8.11 7.97
C TRP A 119 3.49 -7.08 8.96
N ARG A 120 4.79 -6.79 8.92
CA ARG A 120 5.39 -5.73 9.73
C ARG A 120 6.46 -4.95 8.98
N ASN A 121 6.66 -3.72 9.41
CA ASN A 121 7.87 -2.97 9.11
C ASN A 121 9.01 -3.43 10.03
N HIS A 122 10.25 -3.37 9.56
CA HIS A 122 11.43 -3.64 10.40
C HIS A 122 12.59 -2.72 10.03
N GLY A 123 13.54 -2.54 10.95
CA GLY A 123 14.81 -1.85 10.71
C GLY A 123 15.98 -2.78 10.39
N LEU A 124 15.74 -4.08 10.17
CA LEU A 124 16.84 -5.04 9.94
C LEU A 124 17.73 -4.65 8.76
N ILE A 125 19.03 -4.91 8.90
CA ILE A 125 19.99 -4.85 7.79
C ILE A 125 20.32 -6.28 7.38
N VAL A 126 20.16 -6.57 6.09
CA VAL A 126 20.59 -7.84 5.50
C VAL A 126 21.70 -7.59 4.48
N ARG A 127 22.65 -8.53 4.39
CA ARG A 127 23.75 -8.54 3.43
C ARG A 127 23.56 -9.68 2.44
N PHE A 128 23.81 -9.43 1.16
CA PHE A 128 23.82 -10.48 0.15
C PHE A 128 25.18 -11.18 0.09
N LEU A 129 25.22 -12.46 0.46
CA LEU A 129 26.38 -13.33 0.36
C LEU A 129 26.50 -13.86 -1.07
N ARG A 130 27.28 -13.16 -1.92
CA ARG A 130 27.39 -13.46 -3.35
C ARG A 130 27.90 -14.87 -3.68
N ASP A 131 28.78 -15.42 -2.85
CA ASP A 131 29.34 -16.77 -2.98
C ASP A 131 28.25 -17.84 -2.80
N ARG A 132 27.30 -17.59 -1.90
CA ARG A 132 26.21 -18.52 -1.59
C ARG A 132 24.97 -18.27 -2.45
N GLY A 133 24.71 -17.01 -2.79
CA GLY A 133 23.47 -16.59 -3.43
C GLY A 133 22.33 -16.43 -2.42
N GLU A 134 22.65 -15.96 -1.21
CA GLU A 134 21.72 -15.91 -0.08
C GLU A 134 21.83 -14.56 0.65
N TRP A 135 20.79 -14.19 1.38
CA TRP A 135 20.79 -13.01 2.26
C TRP A 135 21.01 -13.45 3.71
N ASP A 136 21.84 -12.71 4.43
CA ASP A 136 22.14 -12.93 5.84
C ASP A 136 21.79 -11.69 6.66
N VAL A 137 21.19 -11.88 7.83
CA VAL A 137 20.78 -10.77 8.72
C VAL A 137 21.98 -10.37 9.56
N LEU A 138 22.32 -9.08 9.59
CA LEU A 138 23.39 -8.59 10.44
C LEU A 138 22.96 -8.56 11.91
N PRO A 139 23.74 -9.13 12.84
CA PRO A 139 23.41 -9.21 14.26
C PRO A 139 23.78 -7.91 14.99
N PHE A 140 23.03 -6.84 14.77
CA PHE A 140 23.19 -5.59 15.52
C PHE A 140 22.94 -5.80 17.01
N THR A 141 23.67 -5.04 17.85
CA THR A 141 23.61 -5.15 19.31
C THR A 141 22.26 -4.78 19.92
N SER A 142 21.42 -4.09 19.15
CA SER A 142 20.10 -3.61 19.55
C SER A 142 19.09 -3.76 18.43
N GLU A 143 17.80 -3.77 18.77
CA GLU A 143 16.73 -3.70 17.77
C GLU A 143 16.84 -2.39 16.98
N LEU A 144 16.85 -2.50 15.66
CA LEU A 144 16.99 -1.35 14.77
C LEU A 144 15.64 -0.69 14.50
N PRO A 145 15.55 0.65 14.60
CA PRO A 145 14.36 1.37 14.19
C PRO A 145 14.17 1.29 12.67
N PHE A 146 12.93 1.31 12.22
CA PHE A 146 12.65 1.55 10.80
C PHE A 146 12.49 3.04 10.56
N TYR A 147 13.58 3.69 10.12
CA TYR A 147 13.70 5.14 9.87
C TYR A 147 14.15 5.40 8.43
N TYR A 148 14.07 6.66 7.97
CA TYR A 148 14.75 7.03 6.74
C TYR A 148 16.26 7.04 6.99
N GLY A 149 17.07 6.98 5.94
CA GLY A 149 18.51 6.97 6.12
C GLY A 149 19.28 7.04 4.82
N TYR A 150 20.45 7.64 4.92
CA TYR A 150 21.44 7.75 3.86
C TYR A 150 22.77 7.16 4.31
N GLN A 151 23.63 6.84 3.37
CA GLN A 151 24.92 6.23 3.63
C GLN A 151 25.92 7.25 4.18
N ASN A 152 26.72 6.80 5.15
CA ASN A 152 27.89 7.50 5.66
C ASN A 152 29.13 6.60 5.53
N ALA A 153 30.29 7.06 5.99
CA ALA A 153 31.55 6.32 5.83
C ALA A 153 31.59 4.94 6.54
N LYS A 154 30.79 4.73 7.59
CA LYS A 154 30.78 3.51 8.41
C LYS A 154 29.57 2.62 8.17
N GLY A 155 28.54 3.14 7.52
CA GLY A 155 27.28 2.45 7.31
C GLY A 155 26.18 3.44 6.96
N LEU A 156 25.20 3.60 7.85
CA LEU A 156 24.04 4.46 7.60
C LEU A 156 23.89 5.51 8.69
N HIS A 157 23.53 6.73 8.31
CA HIS A 157 22.87 7.67 9.19
C HIS A 157 21.35 7.52 9.01
N VAL A 158 20.65 7.16 10.08
CA VAL A 158 19.19 6.93 10.06
C VAL A 158 18.47 7.92 10.96
N PHE A 159 17.32 8.41 10.53
CA PHE A 159 16.63 9.50 11.20
C PHE A 159 15.12 9.48 11.01
N ASN A 160 14.43 10.08 11.98
CA ASN A 160 13.07 10.56 11.82
C ASN A 160 12.95 12.00 12.38
N ASN A 161 11.73 12.44 12.68
CA ASN A 161 11.47 13.77 13.24
C ASN A 161 11.73 13.88 14.76
N ILE A 162 12.17 12.80 15.41
CA ILE A 162 12.36 12.71 16.87
C ILE A 162 13.81 12.31 17.22
N LYS A 163 14.40 11.35 16.50
CA LYS A 163 15.70 10.74 16.75
C LYS A 163 16.51 10.53 15.48
N SER A 164 17.83 10.59 15.61
CA SER A 164 18.83 10.22 14.61
C SER A 164 19.85 9.27 15.25
N MET A 165 20.38 8.34 14.45
CA MET A 165 21.34 7.33 14.88
C MET A 165 22.31 7.04 13.75
N ASP A 166 23.55 6.71 14.10
CA ASP A 166 24.51 6.13 13.19
C ASP A 166 24.59 4.62 13.40
N LEU A 167 24.34 3.88 12.32
CA LEU A 167 24.46 2.44 12.24
C LEU A 167 25.82 2.11 11.63
N ASN A 168 26.73 1.58 12.44
CA ASN A 168 28.03 1.12 11.97
C ASN A 168 27.92 -0.34 11.52
N ILE A 169 28.15 -0.58 10.23
CA ILE A 169 28.00 -1.92 9.63
C ILE A 169 29.23 -2.78 9.89
N ASP A 170 30.39 -2.16 10.14
CA ASP A 170 31.66 -2.88 10.33
C ASP A 170 31.71 -3.61 11.67
N ASP A 171 31.22 -2.98 12.73
CA ASP A 171 31.20 -3.54 14.09
C ASP A 171 29.79 -3.81 14.63
N MET A 172 28.75 -3.56 13.81
CA MET A 172 27.35 -3.79 14.13
C MET A 172 26.86 -2.99 15.35
N SER A 173 27.50 -1.84 15.62
CA SER A 173 27.12 -0.93 16.70
C SER A 173 26.10 0.12 16.24
N VAL A 174 25.35 0.63 17.22
CA VAL A 174 24.36 1.70 17.06
C VAL A 174 24.72 2.81 18.03
N VAL A 175 24.87 4.03 17.51
CA VAL A 175 25.16 5.22 18.31
C VAL A 175 24.05 6.24 18.05
N GLU A 176 23.41 6.74 19.11
CA GLU A 176 22.50 7.88 18.98
C GLU A 176 23.31 9.11 18.57
N SER A 177 22.88 9.77 17.50
CA SER A 177 23.59 10.91 16.94
C SER A 177 23.07 12.20 17.58
N GLU A 178 24.00 13.10 17.95
CA GLU A 178 23.66 14.44 18.41
C GLU A 178 23.39 15.42 17.24
N ASP A 179 23.58 14.97 15.99
CA ASP A 179 23.53 15.78 14.77
C ASP A 179 22.09 16.16 14.34
N ILE A 180 21.99 16.73 13.13
CA ILE A 180 20.80 17.43 12.64
C ILE A 180 19.63 16.47 12.41
N MET A 181 18.81 16.37 13.46
CA MET A 181 17.43 15.94 13.36
C MET A 181 16.72 16.72 12.26
N VAL A 182 15.94 16.01 11.44
CA VAL A 182 15.03 16.65 10.50
C VAL A 182 13.80 17.12 11.29
N LYS A 183 13.98 18.24 11.99
CA LYS A 183 12.92 18.89 12.75
C LYS A 183 11.89 19.41 11.75
N ASN A 184 10.62 19.37 12.13
CA ASN A 184 9.53 20.03 11.41
C ASN A 184 9.01 19.35 10.14
N ILE A 185 9.39 18.09 9.87
CA ILE A 185 8.72 17.26 8.86
C ILE A 185 7.75 16.31 9.55
N VAL A 186 6.50 16.26 9.07
CA VAL A 186 5.59 15.16 9.37
C VAL A 186 6.03 13.98 8.52
N MET A 187 6.85 13.11 9.10
CA MET A 187 7.31 11.93 8.39
C MET A 187 6.24 10.85 8.41
N PRO A 188 5.70 10.42 7.25
CA PRO A 188 4.90 9.21 7.20
C PRO A 188 5.77 8.00 7.59
N LYS A 189 5.15 6.82 7.68
CA LYS A 189 5.92 5.58 7.89
C LYS A 189 7.03 5.51 6.84
N PRO A 190 8.30 5.37 7.24
CA PRO A 190 9.39 5.44 6.30
C PRO A 190 9.22 4.39 5.22
N THR A 191 9.46 4.79 3.99
CA THR A 191 9.58 3.88 2.86
C THR A 191 10.67 4.42 1.98
N HIS A 192 11.66 3.59 1.65
CA HIS A 192 12.72 4.02 0.77
C HIS A 192 12.32 3.97 -0.70
N LEU A 193 11.09 3.52 -1.00
CA LEU A 193 10.48 3.61 -2.34
C LEU A 193 10.58 5.01 -2.91
N ASN A 194 10.29 6.00 -2.07
CA ASN A 194 10.18 7.40 -2.43
C ASN A 194 11.40 8.22 -2.03
N SER A 195 12.47 7.56 -1.57
CA SER A 195 13.72 8.24 -1.25
C SER A 195 14.74 8.12 -2.39
N ILE A 196 15.42 9.22 -2.66
CA ILE A 196 16.58 9.30 -3.54
C ILE A 196 17.74 9.85 -2.72
N GLU A 197 18.83 9.10 -2.67
CA GLU A 197 20.06 9.54 -2.05
C GLU A 197 21.00 10.07 -3.13
N LEU A 198 21.54 11.26 -2.87
CA LEU A 198 22.57 11.94 -3.65
C LEU A 198 23.84 12.09 -2.81
N GLU A 199 24.92 12.58 -3.38
CA GLU A 199 26.21 12.73 -2.68
C GLU A 199 26.13 13.68 -1.49
N ASN A 200 25.48 14.83 -1.63
CA ASN A 200 25.33 15.85 -0.60
C ASN A 200 23.89 16.04 -0.13
N TYR A 201 22.92 15.48 -0.85
CA TYR A 201 21.50 15.67 -0.55
C TYR A 201 20.76 14.34 -0.36
N TYR A 202 19.64 14.42 0.33
CA TYR A 202 18.68 13.32 0.45
C TYR A 202 17.30 13.84 0.12
N TYR A 203 16.69 13.27 -0.91
CA TYR A 203 15.43 13.74 -1.48
C TYR A 203 14.31 12.77 -1.16
N LEU A 204 13.29 13.26 -0.45
CA LEU A 204 12.09 12.52 -0.07
C LEU A 204 10.92 12.97 -0.95
N ILE A 205 10.40 12.05 -1.76
CA ILE A 205 9.29 12.29 -2.68
C ILE A 205 7.97 11.90 -1.99
N GLU A 206 7.54 12.73 -1.06
CA GLU A 206 6.25 12.59 -0.37
C GLU A 206 5.20 13.52 -1.01
N GLN A 207 4.03 13.67 -0.38
CA GLN A 207 2.99 14.62 -0.84
C GLN A 207 3.52 16.04 -1.03
N LEU A 208 4.45 16.44 -0.16
CA LEU A 208 5.34 17.58 -0.33
C LEU A 208 6.76 17.03 -0.39
N PRO A 209 7.52 17.30 -1.47
CA PRO A 209 8.89 16.83 -1.54
C PRO A 209 9.78 17.59 -0.55
N TYR A 210 10.73 16.88 0.04
CA TYR A 210 11.73 17.46 0.92
C TYR A 210 13.12 17.16 0.41
N LEU A 211 13.90 18.22 0.21
CA LEU A 211 15.33 18.14 -0.05
C LEU A 211 16.07 18.42 1.25
N ILE A 212 16.82 17.44 1.73
CA ILE A 212 17.60 17.53 2.96
C ILE A 212 19.07 17.64 2.56
N ASP A 213 19.75 18.71 3.00
CA ASP A 213 21.20 18.84 2.86
C ASP A 213 21.89 18.01 3.95
N LYS A 214 22.69 17.01 3.57
CA LYS A 214 23.33 16.07 4.52
C LYS A 214 24.44 16.73 5.35
N ARG A 215 24.93 17.91 4.95
CA ARG A 215 26.06 18.60 5.59
C ARG A 215 25.63 19.41 6.80
N ASN A 216 24.42 19.96 6.76
CA ASN A 216 23.88 20.85 7.80
C ASN A 216 22.43 20.53 8.19
N GLY A 217 21.82 19.51 7.58
CA GLY A 217 20.43 19.06 7.79
C GLY A 217 19.36 20.10 7.49
N GLU A 218 19.70 21.14 6.72
CA GLU A 218 18.73 22.11 6.23
C GLU A 218 17.69 21.40 5.34
N VAL A 219 16.43 21.71 5.55
CA VAL A 219 15.30 21.15 4.81
C VAL A 219 14.69 22.22 3.93
N ARG A 220 14.61 21.93 2.63
CA ARG A 220 13.88 22.73 1.66
C ARG A 220 12.72 21.94 1.08
N THR A 221 11.66 22.64 0.73
CA THR A 221 10.47 22.04 0.12
C THR A 221 9.97 22.91 -1.02
N THR A 222 9.25 22.30 -1.94
CA THR A 222 8.65 23.00 -3.06
C THR A 222 7.30 22.40 -3.40
N ILE A 223 6.36 23.24 -3.81
CA ILE A 223 5.10 22.79 -4.42
C ILE A 223 5.30 22.40 -5.89
N ASP A 224 6.35 22.93 -6.52
CA ASP A 224 6.77 22.60 -7.87
C ASP A 224 7.70 21.39 -7.76
N ILE A 225 7.08 20.21 -7.72
CA ILE A 225 7.78 18.94 -7.65
C ILE A 225 8.56 18.75 -8.96
N PRO A 226 9.91 18.82 -8.98
CA PRO A 226 10.64 18.28 -10.11
C PRO A 226 10.16 16.83 -10.28
N PHE A 227 9.93 16.37 -11.51
CA PHE A 227 9.43 15.02 -11.85
C PHE A 227 7.91 14.73 -11.74
N ARG A 228 7.02 15.72 -11.53
CA ARG A 228 5.55 15.47 -11.45
C ARG A 228 4.97 14.69 -12.65
N GLY A 229 5.48 14.91 -13.85
CA GLY A 229 5.05 14.19 -15.06
C GLY A 229 5.60 12.77 -15.17
N TYR A 230 6.66 12.46 -14.43
CA TYR A 230 7.51 11.30 -14.62
C TYR A 230 7.39 10.26 -13.50
N ALA A 231 6.91 10.66 -12.33
CA ALA A 231 6.53 9.71 -11.28
C ALA A 231 5.41 8.74 -11.72
N ASN A 232 4.56 9.16 -12.68
CA ASN A 232 3.34 8.45 -13.04
C ASN A 232 3.48 7.41 -14.16
N SER A 233 4.59 7.35 -14.91
CA SER A 233 4.74 6.37 -16.00
C SER A 233 5.65 5.20 -15.60
N ALA A 234 5.09 4.00 -15.65
CA ALA A 234 5.82 2.77 -15.35
C ALA A 234 6.98 2.55 -16.32
N GLY A 235 8.08 2.03 -15.79
CA GLY A 235 9.28 1.65 -16.52
C GLY A 235 10.32 2.74 -16.63
N ASN A 236 10.11 3.96 -16.14
CA ASN A 236 11.14 5.01 -16.29
C ASN A 236 12.47 4.68 -15.58
N LEU A 237 13.56 5.27 -16.08
CA LEU A 237 14.88 5.17 -15.47
C LEU A 237 15.27 6.48 -14.79
N LEU A 238 15.62 6.39 -13.51
CA LEU A 238 16.36 7.41 -12.78
C LEU A 238 17.83 6.99 -12.73
N HIS A 239 18.70 7.76 -13.35
CA HIS A 239 20.14 7.56 -13.26
C HIS A 239 20.75 8.63 -12.37
N ILE A 240 21.30 8.21 -11.24
CA ILE A 240 21.86 9.06 -10.19
C ILE A 240 23.38 8.94 -10.24
N TYR A 241 24.06 10.07 -10.33
CA TYR A 241 25.51 10.17 -10.29
C TYR A 241 25.93 11.44 -9.55
N SER A 242 26.68 11.29 -8.47
CA SER A 242 27.00 12.38 -7.53
C SER A 242 25.71 13.07 -7.02
N ASP A 243 25.55 14.36 -7.30
CA ASP A 243 24.35 15.14 -6.97
C ASP A 243 23.33 15.26 -8.11
N LEU A 244 23.60 14.68 -9.28
CA LEU A 244 22.76 14.81 -10.46
C LEU A 244 21.80 13.62 -10.60
N ILE A 245 20.62 13.92 -11.12
CA ILE A 245 19.63 12.91 -11.52
C ILE A 245 19.30 13.11 -12.99
N ASP A 246 19.71 12.18 -13.84
CA ASP A 246 19.19 12.05 -15.19
C ASP A 246 17.92 11.19 -15.15
N PHE A 247 16.79 11.80 -15.46
CA PHE A 247 15.55 11.10 -15.70
C PHE A 247 15.45 10.69 -17.17
N TYR A 248 15.07 9.45 -17.46
CA TYR A 248 14.73 8.98 -18.80
C TYR A 248 13.32 8.38 -18.85
N SER A 249 12.58 8.74 -19.90
CA SER A 249 11.29 8.11 -20.22
C SER A 249 11.47 6.62 -20.50
N ASN A 250 10.36 5.87 -20.46
CA ASN A 250 10.38 4.43 -20.65
C ASN A 250 10.95 3.91 -21.99
N ASN A 251 11.14 4.80 -22.98
CA ASN A 251 11.76 4.52 -24.28
C ASN A 251 13.16 5.15 -24.43
N LEU A 252 13.66 5.80 -23.38
CA LEU A 252 14.94 6.51 -23.34
C LEU A 252 15.11 7.59 -24.42
N ASN A 253 14.00 8.12 -24.95
CA ASN A 253 14.01 9.17 -25.98
C ASN A 253 13.93 10.58 -25.37
N ASN A 254 13.23 10.72 -24.24
CA ASN A 254 13.13 11.98 -23.53
C ASN A 254 13.92 11.87 -22.23
N HIS A 255 14.73 12.88 -21.94
CA HIS A 255 15.43 12.97 -20.68
C HIS A 255 15.41 14.38 -20.11
N TYR A 256 15.54 14.47 -18.79
CA TYR A 256 15.64 15.70 -18.02
C TYR A 256 16.71 15.51 -16.96
N THR A 257 17.57 16.50 -16.75
CA THR A 257 18.58 16.46 -15.69
C THR A 257 18.17 17.41 -14.58
N PHE A 258 18.18 16.90 -13.35
CA PHE A 258 17.95 17.67 -12.14
C PHE A 258 19.27 17.86 -11.40
N ASP A 259 19.57 19.12 -11.08
CA ASP A 259 20.68 19.53 -10.22
C ASP A 259 20.09 20.25 -8.99
N PRO A 260 20.09 19.59 -7.82
CA PRO A 260 19.56 20.19 -6.60
C PRO A 260 20.22 21.52 -6.27
N SER A 261 21.53 21.66 -6.51
CA SER A 261 22.29 22.85 -6.13
C SER A 261 21.97 24.06 -7.01
N ALA A 262 21.74 23.83 -8.31
CA ALA A 262 21.32 24.86 -9.25
C ALA A 262 19.86 25.28 -9.03
N GLU A 263 19.01 24.33 -8.64
CA GLU A 263 17.58 24.58 -8.44
C GLU A 263 17.25 25.04 -7.00
N ILE A 264 18.18 24.93 -6.04
CA ILE A 264 17.96 25.21 -4.61
C ILE A 264 17.44 26.62 -4.30
N GLN A 265 17.76 27.60 -5.15
CA GLN A 265 17.33 28.99 -5.02
C GLN A 265 15.85 29.19 -5.34
N SER A 266 15.27 28.30 -6.14
CA SER A 266 13.83 28.26 -6.44
C SER A 266 13.02 27.52 -5.36
N LEU A 267 13.69 26.74 -4.51
CA LEU A 267 13.06 25.98 -3.43
C LEU A 267 12.82 26.89 -2.23
N LYS A 268 11.62 26.79 -1.63
CA LYS A 268 11.30 27.52 -0.41
C LYS A 268 11.87 26.78 0.80
N LEU A 269 12.30 27.52 1.82
CA LEU A 269 12.55 26.93 3.14
C LEU A 269 11.24 26.31 3.63
N ALA A 270 11.33 25.11 4.21
CA ALA A 270 10.15 24.41 4.70
C ALA A 270 9.57 25.11 5.94
N ASP A 271 8.50 25.90 5.75
CA ASP A 271 7.80 26.56 6.84
C ASP A 271 6.86 25.57 7.58
N THR A 272 7.10 25.49 8.89
CA THR A 272 6.55 24.57 9.91
C THR A 272 5.03 24.40 10.03
N THR A 273 4.19 25.26 9.44
CA THR A 273 2.79 25.41 9.89
C THR A 273 1.74 24.75 9.00
N GLN A 274 2.10 24.22 7.82
CA GLN A 274 1.10 23.75 6.84
C GLN A 274 1.07 22.24 6.58
N ALA A 275 2.02 21.45 7.11
CA ALA A 275 2.17 20.04 6.75
C ALA A 275 1.11 19.08 7.33
N GLY A 276 0.04 19.58 7.98
CA GLY A 276 -0.98 18.72 8.58
C GLY A 276 -2.38 19.32 8.71
N GLN A 277 -2.61 20.56 8.26
CA GLN A 277 -3.97 21.12 8.26
C GLN A 277 -4.58 20.91 6.88
N ILE A 278 -5.60 20.06 6.78
CA ILE A 278 -6.51 20.07 5.63
C ILE A 278 -7.02 21.52 5.54
N PRO A 279 -6.71 22.26 4.47
CA PRO A 279 -7.10 23.66 4.36
C PRO A 279 -8.60 23.80 4.61
N LEU A 280 -9.01 24.79 5.41
CA LEU A 280 -10.40 24.98 5.85
C LEU A 280 -11.39 24.93 4.67
N TRP A 281 -10.98 25.44 3.50
CA TRP A 281 -11.78 25.42 2.28
C TRP A 281 -12.04 24.00 1.74
N ILE A 282 -11.15 23.03 1.94
CA ILE A 282 -11.35 21.61 1.61
C ILE A 282 -12.38 20.97 2.56
N SER A 283 -12.31 21.27 3.87
CA SER A 283 -13.31 20.81 4.85
C SER A 283 -14.69 21.42 4.57
N ILE A 284 -14.74 22.70 4.21
CA ILE A 284 -15.95 23.40 3.78
C ILE A 284 -16.50 22.77 2.49
N SER A 285 -15.64 22.48 1.49
CA SER A 285 -16.06 21.86 0.23
C SER A 285 -16.60 20.44 0.42
N GLY A 286 -15.97 19.64 1.28
CA GLY A 286 -16.45 18.32 1.67
C GLY A 286 -17.79 18.38 2.41
N GLY A 287 -17.96 19.39 3.27
CA GLY A 287 -19.24 19.69 3.94
C GLY A 287 -20.35 20.02 2.94
N PHE A 288 -20.09 20.87 1.94
CA PHE A 288 -21.07 21.18 0.89
C PHE A 288 -21.42 19.97 0.02
N LEU A 289 -20.46 19.07 -0.24
CA LEU A 289 -20.74 17.82 -0.96
C LEU A 289 -21.57 16.85 -0.14
N LEU A 290 -21.33 16.73 1.17
CA LEU A 290 -22.18 15.94 2.07
C LEU A 290 -23.57 16.54 2.16
N ILE A 291 -23.70 17.86 2.29
CA ILE A 291 -24.99 18.56 2.28
C ILE A 291 -25.70 18.36 0.94
N GLY A 292 -24.96 18.42 -0.17
CA GLY A 292 -25.47 18.14 -1.51
C GLY A 292 -25.92 16.70 -1.69
N LEU A 293 -25.19 15.72 -1.12
CA LEU A 293 -25.54 14.30 -1.15
C LEU A 293 -26.74 13.99 -0.24
N VAL A 294 -26.80 14.58 0.95
CA VAL A 294 -27.93 14.50 1.88
C VAL A 294 -29.16 15.17 1.27
N SER A 295 -28.99 16.33 0.64
CA SER A 295 -30.06 17.04 -0.06
C SER A 295 -30.52 16.27 -1.30
N TYR A 296 -29.61 15.66 -2.05
CA TYR A 296 -29.93 14.80 -3.19
C TYR A 296 -30.68 13.53 -2.77
N THR A 297 -30.23 12.85 -1.71
CA THR A 297 -30.89 11.65 -1.16
C THR A 297 -32.24 12.00 -0.54
N TYR A 298 -32.35 13.13 0.16
CA TYR A 298 -33.60 13.66 0.70
C TYR A 298 -34.58 14.08 -0.41
N ILE A 299 -34.12 14.76 -1.46
CA ILE A 299 -34.94 15.10 -2.63
C ILE A 299 -35.36 13.83 -3.36
N ARG A 300 -34.51 12.80 -3.47
CA ARG A 300 -34.91 11.49 -4.02
C ARG A 300 -35.91 10.76 -3.12
N TYR A 301 -35.75 10.87 -1.80
CA TYR A 301 -36.67 10.31 -0.83
C TYR A 301 -38.04 11.01 -0.91
N LYS A 302 -38.07 12.33 -1.13
CA LYS A 302 -39.31 13.11 -1.31
C LYS A 302 -39.90 12.99 -2.72
N LYS A 303 -39.07 12.77 -3.75
CA LYS A 303 -39.49 12.43 -5.12
C LYS A 303 -39.93 10.96 -5.26
N LYS A 304 -39.71 10.12 -4.25
CA LYS A 304 -40.59 8.97 -3.97
C LYS A 304 -41.89 9.48 -3.34
N GLY A 305 -42.57 10.40 -4.02
CA GLY A 305 -44.01 10.53 -3.89
C GLY A 305 -44.60 9.24 -4.42
N THR A 306 -45.33 8.53 -3.56
CA THR A 306 -46.28 7.45 -3.85
C THR A 306 -46.20 6.92 -5.28
N LYS A 307 -45.26 6.01 -5.54
CA LYS A 307 -45.60 4.93 -6.46
C LYS A 307 -46.78 4.24 -5.79
N ILE A 308 -47.96 4.37 -6.39
CA ILE A 308 -48.97 3.32 -6.30
C ILE A 308 -48.18 2.07 -6.70
N VAL A 309 -47.87 1.27 -5.69
CA VAL A 309 -47.36 -0.07 -5.90
C VAL A 309 -48.53 -0.76 -6.55
N ASP A 310 -48.41 -1.02 -7.86
CA ASP A 310 -49.18 -2.11 -8.46
C ASP A 310 -49.00 -3.27 -7.50
N THR A 311 -50.11 -3.73 -6.93
CA THR A 311 -50.19 -4.95 -6.16
C THR A 311 -49.65 -6.06 -7.05
N GLU A 312 -48.36 -6.33 -6.97
CA GLU A 312 -47.91 -7.71 -7.07
C GLU A 312 -48.69 -8.43 -5.99
N ASP A 313 -49.68 -9.22 -6.42
CA ASP A 313 -50.36 -10.17 -5.57
C ASP A 313 -49.29 -11.03 -4.90
N ILE A 314 -48.89 -10.66 -3.69
CA ILE A 314 -48.14 -11.54 -2.81
C ILE A 314 -49.11 -12.65 -2.48
N THR A 315 -49.12 -13.69 -3.31
CA THR A 315 -49.89 -14.90 -3.09
C THR A 315 -49.45 -15.48 -1.75
N TRP A 316 -50.38 -16.03 -0.99
CA TRP A 316 -50.09 -16.77 0.26
C TRP A 316 -49.32 -18.07 -0.03
N ASP A 317 -48.96 -18.31 -1.30
CA ASP A 317 -48.37 -19.54 -1.81
C ASP A 317 -46.89 -19.64 -1.47
N ASN A 318 -46.63 -19.74 -0.16
CA ASN A 318 -45.37 -20.19 0.37
C ASN A 318 -45.64 -21.52 1.07
N ARG A 319 -45.16 -22.61 0.45
CA ARG A 319 -45.36 -23.99 0.93
C ARG A 319 -45.00 -24.22 2.40
N TYR A 320 -44.16 -23.36 2.99
CA TYR A 320 -43.76 -23.48 4.40
C TYR A 320 -44.74 -22.82 5.36
N ILE A 321 -45.56 -21.86 4.92
CA ILE A 321 -46.50 -21.17 5.81
C ILE A 321 -47.54 -22.15 6.36
N ASP A 322 -48.16 -22.94 5.48
CA ASP A 322 -49.16 -23.93 5.91
C ASP A 322 -48.53 -25.02 6.81
N LEU A 323 -47.32 -25.46 6.46
CA LEU A 323 -46.53 -26.40 7.27
C LEU A 323 -46.11 -25.82 8.62
N LEU A 324 -45.88 -24.51 8.74
CA LEU A 324 -45.54 -23.88 10.02
C LEU A 324 -46.79 -23.62 10.86
N LEU A 325 -47.93 -23.33 10.22
CA LEU A 325 -49.20 -23.13 10.91
C LEU A 325 -49.69 -24.41 11.62
N THR A 326 -49.35 -25.61 11.13
CA THR A 326 -49.61 -26.87 11.87
C THR A 326 -48.81 -26.98 13.18
N HIS A 327 -47.73 -26.21 13.32
CA HIS A 327 -46.90 -26.09 14.50
C HIS A 327 -47.16 -24.80 15.29
N SER A 328 -48.22 -24.05 14.97
CA SER A 328 -48.58 -22.83 15.70
C SER A 328 -48.80 -23.10 17.19
N GLY A 329 -48.23 -22.28 18.05
CA GLY A 329 -48.25 -22.48 19.51
C GLY A 329 -47.04 -23.25 20.06
N SER A 330 -46.28 -23.91 19.18
CA SER A 330 -45.12 -24.72 19.58
C SER A 330 -43.80 -23.96 19.48
N THR A 331 -42.79 -24.49 20.16
CA THR A 331 -41.40 -24.00 20.12
C THR A 331 -40.55 -25.10 19.49
N LEU A 332 -39.90 -24.79 18.37
CA LEU A 332 -39.07 -25.72 17.60
C LEU A 332 -37.58 -25.47 17.84
N ASN A 333 -36.80 -26.55 17.88
CA ASN A 333 -35.35 -26.47 17.92
C ASN A 333 -34.74 -26.26 16.51
N MET A 334 -33.41 -26.19 16.44
CA MET A 334 -32.70 -25.92 15.18
C MET A 334 -32.85 -27.05 14.17
N GLU A 335 -32.80 -28.30 14.62
CA GLU A 335 -32.93 -29.46 13.75
C GLU A 335 -34.36 -29.58 13.18
N GLU A 336 -35.37 -29.30 13.99
CA GLU A 336 -36.78 -29.36 13.60
C GLU A 336 -37.14 -28.29 12.55
N ILE A 337 -36.66 -27.05 12.72
CA ILE A 337 -36.93 -25.99 11.73
C ILE A 337 -36.18 -26.24 10.41
N ASP A 338 -34.97 -26.80 10.48
CA ASP A 338 -34.18 -27.15 9.29
C ASP A 338 -34.75 -28.37 8.56
N ALA A 339 -35.46 -29.26 9.26
CA ALA A 339 -36.25 -30.33 8.67
C ALA A 339 -37.48 -29.79 7.93
N ILE A 340 -38.23 -28.86 8.53
CA ILE A 340 -39.39 -28.21 7.88
C ILE A 340 -38.98 -27.45 6.61
N PHE A 341 -37.81 -26.80 6.63
CA PHE A 341 -37.27 -26.12 5.46
C PHE A 341 -36.60 -27.03 4.44
N GLY A 342 -36.41 -28.33 4.75
CA GLY A 342 -35.74 -29.28 3.88
C GLY A 342 -34.27 -28.93 3.62
N ILE A 343 -33.59 -28.30 4.58
CA ILE A 343 -32.20 -27.83 4.46
C ILE A 343 -31.20 -28.62 5.32
N SER A 344 -31.67 -29.64 6.04
CA SER A 344 -30.85 -30.47 6.95
C SER A 344 -29.67 -31.18 6.27
N GLU A 345 -29.78 -31.48 4.97
CA GLU A 345 -28.76 -32.20 4.21
C GLU A 345 -27.67 -31.29 3.61
N LEU A 346 -27.80 -29.96 3.71
CA LEU A 346 -26.84 -29.04 3.09
C LEU A 346 -25.53 -29.01 3.87
N THR A 347 -24.41 -29.33 3.22
CA THR A 347 -23.06 -29.08 3.76
C THR A 347 -22.39 -28.01 2.91
N PRO A 348 -21.64 -27.04 3.49
CA PRO A 348 -21.30 -26.83 4.92
C PRO A 348 -22.40 -26.15 5.78
N GLN A 349 -22.25 -26.16 7.12
CA GLN A 349 -23.19 -25.57 8.10
C GLN A 349 -23.51 -24.07 7.86
N GLU A 350 -22.56 -23.28 7.34
CA GLU A 350 -22.80 -21.86 7.01
C GLU A 350 -23.89 -21.70 5.93
N SER A 351 -23.97 -22.63 4.97
CA SER A 351 -25.02 -22.63 3.94
C SER A 351 -26.41 -22.88 4.52
N GLN A 352 -26.52 -23.77 5.52
CA GLN A 352 -27.78 -24.02 6.24
C GLN A 352 -28.22 -22.76 6.98
N ARG A 353 -27.31 -22.13 7.72
CA ARG A 353 -27.56 -20.91 8.48
C ARG A 353 -28.05 -19.76 7.59
N PHE A 354 -27.39 -19.56 6.45
CA PHE A 354 -27.77 -18.52 5.50
C PHE A 354 -29.16 -18.76 4.91
N LYS A 355 -29.44 -19.98 4.43
CA LYS A 355 -30.76 -20.32 3.86
C LYS A 355 -31.88 -20.23 4.89
N ARG A 356 -31.66 -20.70 6.12
CA ARG A 356 -32.63 -20.57 7.22
C ARG A 356 -32.98 -19.11 7.49
N HIS A 357 -31.98 -18.23 7.57
CA HIS A 357 -32.22 -16.81 7.78
C HIS A 357 -33.01 -16.17 6.62
N ALA A 358 -32.68 -16.53 5.38
CA ALA A 358 -33.37 -16.03 4.20
C ALA A 358 -34.86 -16.47 4.18
N LEU A 359 -35.14 -17.75 4.46
CA LEU A 359 -36.49 -18.29 4.50
C LEU A 359 -37.34 -17.67 5.61
N ILE A 360 -36.80 -17.54 6.82
CA ILE A 360 -37.52 -16.91 7.95
C ILE A 360 -37.88 -15.46 7.61
N LYS A 361 -36.94 -14.71 7.02
CA LYS A 361 -37.17 -13.31 6.64
C LYS A 361 -38.25 -13.19 5.58
N ASP A 362 -38.27 -14.10 4.61
CA ASP A 362 -39.26 -14.10 3.55
C ASP A 362 -40.66 -14.48 4.06
N ILE A 363 -40.74 -15.53 4.88
CA ILE A 363 -41.98 -15.99 5.51
C ILE A 363 -42.57 -14.90 6.41
N ASN A 364 -41.78 -14.30 7.30
CA ASN A 364 -42.26 -13.21 8.16
C ASN A 364 -42.64 -11.97 7.33
N ARG A 365 -41.97 -11.69 6.20
CA ARG A 365 -42.37 -10.60 5.31
C ARG A 365 -43.77 -10.82 4.74
N ILE A 366 -44.05 -12.03 4.25
CA ILE A 366 -45.36 -12.40 3.70
C ILE A 366 -46.43 -12.37 4.80
N TYR A 367 -46.13 -12.96 5.96
CA TYR A 367 -47.08 -13.05 7.07
C TYR A 367 -47.38 -11.68 7.69
N ARG A 368 -46.36 -10.82 7.88
CA ARG A 368 -46.50 -9.47 8.41
C ARG A 368 -47.28 -8.56 7.48
N TYR A 369 -47.16 -8.75 6.16
CA TYR A 369 -47.94 -8.00 5.18
C TYR A 369 -49.46 -8.24 5.33
N ARG A 370 -49.88 -9.46 5.71
CA ARG A 370 -51.30 -9.83 5.81
C ARG A 370 -51.89 -9.70 7.21
N LEU A 371 -51.14 -10.10 8.23
CA LEU A 371 -51.63 -10.22 9.62
C LEU A 371 -50.96 -9.23 10.59
N ASN A 372 -50.06 -8.38 10.09
CA ASN A 372 -49.31 -7.39 10.87
C ASN A 372 -48.53 -7.97 12.06
N LYS A 373 -48.08 -9.23 11.94
CA LYS A 373 -47.28 -9.95 12.93
C LYS A 373 -46.29 -10.91 12.27
N ASP A 374 -45.33 -11.41 13.03
CA ASP A 374 -44.35 -12.39 12.57
C ASP A 374 -44.85 -13.82 12.83
N LEU A 375 -44.66 -14.73 11.88
CA LEU A 375 -45.02 -16.14 12.08
C LEU A 375 -43.95 -16.87 12.90
N ILE A 376 -42.69 -16.52 12.72
CA ILE A 376 -41.54 -17.20 13.34
C ILE A 376 -40.76 -16.18 14.18
N ILE A 377 -40.67 -16.41 15.49
CA ILE A 377 -39.90 -15.58 16.41
C ILE A 377 -38.75 -16.40 16.98
N ARG A 378 -37.51 -15.91 16.83
CA ARG A 378 -36.31 -16.57 17.35
C ARG A 378 -35.99 -16.07 18.76
N ARG A 379 -35.99 -16.96 19.75
CA ARG A 379 -35.60 -16.66 21.15
C ARG A 379 -34.40 -17.50 21.59
N LYS A 380 -33.74 -17.08 22.68
CA LYS A 380 -32.72 -17.91 23.34
C LYS A 380 -33.41 -18.98 24.18
N ASP A 381 -32.87 -20.19 24.15
CA ASP A 381 -33.37 -21.30 24.97
C ASP A 381 -33.20 -20.99 26.47
N THR A 382 -34.21 -21.32 27.27
CA THR A 382 -34.24 -21.09 28.72
C THR A 382 -33.43 -22.14 29.49
N GLY A 383 -33.17 -23.31 28.90
CA GLY A 383 -32.35 -24.38 29.50
C GLY A 383 -30.84 -24.26 29.19
N ASP A 384 -30.48 -23.78 27.99
CA ASP A 384 -29.09 -23.54 27.56
C ASP A 384 -29.01 -22.26 26.70
N GLY A 385 -28.59 -21.15 27.29
CA GLY A 385 -28.52 -19.83 26.63
C GLY A 385 -27.55 -19.73 25.43
N ARG A 386 -26.85 -20.82 25.09
CA ARG A 386 -26.01 -20.96 23.89
C ARG A 386 -26.83 -21.41 22.67
N ARG A 387 -28.05 -21.91 22.86
CA ARG A 387 -28.94 -22.41 21.80
C ARG A 387 -30.08 -21.43 21.53
N TYR A 388 -30.63 -21.53 20.32
CA TYR A 388 -31.77 -20.73 19.88
C TYR A 388 -32.95 -21.65 19.58
N VAL A 389 -34.13 -21.20 19.97
CA VAL A 389 -35.41 -21.84 19.68
C VAL A 389 -36.28 -20.91 18.84
N TYR A 390 -37.21 -21.50 18.10
CA TYR A 390 -38.07 -20.81 17.15
C TYR A 390 -39.54 -21.00 17.57
N GLU A 391 -40.17 -19.94 18.04
CA GLU A 391 -41.58 -19.91 18.40
C GLU A 391 -42.41 -19.65 17.15
N ILE A 392 -43.43 -20.48 16.91
CA ILE A 392 -44.28 -20.38 15.73
C ILE A 392 -45.66 -19.88 16.13
N GLY A 393 -46.09 -18.73 15.59
CA GLY A 393 -47.43 -18.18 15.78
C GLY A 393 -47.77 -17.73 17.21
N ASN A 394 -46.79 -17.65 18.10
CA ASN A 394 -46.95 -17.14 19.47
C ASN A 394 -46.90 -15.60 19.49
N GLU A 395 -47.95 -14.97 18.95
CA GLU A 395 -48.44 -13.60 19.25
C GLU A 395 -49.68 -13.28 18.41
#